data_AF-A0A3Q2ECR1-F1
#
_entry.id   AF-A0A3Q2ECR1-F1
#
_cell.length_a   1.000
_cell.length_b   1.000
_cell.length_c   1.000
_cell.angle_alpha   90.00
_cell.angle_beta   90.00
_cell.angle_gamma   90.00
#
_symmetry.space_group_name_H-M   'P 1'
#
loop_
_entity.id
_entity.type
_entity.pdbx_description
1 polymer ?
#
loop_
_entity_poly.entity_id
_entity_poly.type
_entity_poly.pdbx_seq_one_letter_code
_entity_poly.pdbx_strand_id
1 'polypeptide(L)'
;MFLKILSTSSVWFFPTERPPPPADSPLPLLRKCNAAIPAHLSPVQTWVETLEGQDSQPLGLTELHPDVFAVAPRLDILHAVETWQRNYKRIVGFLMDQEDPTVTITCYP
;
A
#
# COMPACT_ATOMS: atom_id res chain seq x y z
N MET A 1 -8.68 7.33 39.65
CA MET A 1 -7.23 7.57 39.58
C MET A 1 -6.70 6.68 38.46
N PHE A 2 -6.30 7.31 37.35
CA PHE A 2 -5.91 6.67 36.10
C PHE A 2 -4.62 5.86 36.25
N LEU A 3 -4.54 4.69 35.63
CA LEU A 3 -3.28 4.24 35.03
C LEU A 3 -3.57 3.64 33.65
N LYS A 4 -2.86 4.21 32.68
CA LYS A 4 -3.11 4.13 31.24
C LYS A 4 -2.62 2.80 30.67
N ILE A 5 -3.46 2.22 29.81
CA ILE A 5 -3.07 1.23 28.81
C ILE A 5 -2.11 1.93 27.84
N LEU A 6 -0.83 1.56 27.87
CA LEU A 6 0.07 1.90 26.77
C LEU A 6 -0.22 0.94 25.62
N SER A 7 -1.05 1.44 24.72
CA SER A 7 -1.24 0.98 23.36
C SER A 7 0.13 0.75 22.71
N THR A 8 0.52 -0.52 22.54
CA THR A 8 1.63 -0.91 21.68
C THR A 8 1.18 -0.76 20.24
N SER A 9 1.19 0.49 19.78
CA SER A 9 1.14 0.81 18.36
C SER A 9 2.45 0.31 17.76
N SER A 10 2.45 -0.91 17.24
CA SER A 10 3.48 -1.37 16.30
C SER A 10 3.33 -0.56 15.02
N VAL A 11 3.88 0.65 15.04
CA VAL A 11 4.19 1.43 13.86
C VAL A 11 5.29 0.65 13.16
N TRP A 12 4.91 -0.15 12.17
CA TRP A 12 5.84 -0.72 11.22
C TRP A 12 6.50 0.45 10.48
N PHE A 13 7.66 0.84 11.01
CA PHE A 13 8.53 1.86 10.45
C PHE A 13 9.15 1.24 9.19
N PHE A 14 8.54 1.48 8.04
CA PHE A 14 9.17 1.17 6.76
C PHE A 14 10.33 2.15 6.53
N PRO A 15 11.38 1.73 5.79
CA PRO A 15 12.67 2.39 5.76
C PRO A 15 12.57 3.88 5.42
N THR A 16 13.28 4.70 6.21
CA THR A 16 13.50 6.13 5.99
C THR A 16 13.87 6.42 4.54
N GLU A 17 12.89 6.84 3.75
CA GLU A 17 13.19 7.67 2.59
C GLU A 17 13.67 9.02 3.09
N ARG A 18 14.67 9.57 2.39
CA ARG A 18 15.10 10.94 2.62
C ARG A 18 13.85 11.84 2.55
N PRO A 19 13.73 12.85 3.43
CA PRO A 19 12.65 13.81 3.29
C PRO A 19 12.64 14.32 1.85
N PRO A 20 11.47 14.36 1.19
CA PRO A 20 11.38 14.82 -0.17
C PRO A 20 12.00 16.21 -0.23
N PRO A 21 12.80 16.51 -1.28
CA PRO A 21 13.28 17.87 -1.47
C PRO A 21 12.08 18.82 -1.46
N PRO A 22 12.22 20.03 -0.89
CA PRO A 22 11.15 21.00 -0.87
C PRO A 22 10.62 21.21 -2.30
N ALA A 23 9.31 21.32 -2.46
CA ALA A 23 8.62 21.41 -3.75
C ALA A 23 9.18 22.53 -4.66
N ASP A 24 9.85 23.53 -4.07
CA ASP A 24 10.49 24.66 -4.76
C ASP A 24 11.89 24.36 -5.32
N SER A 25 12.41 23.12 -5.20
CA SER A 25 13.71 22.80 -5.78
C SER A 25 13.60 22.73 -7.30
N PRO A 26 14.40 23.49 -8.07
CA PRO A 26 14.32 23.52 -9.54
C PRO A 26 14.86 22.23 -10.21
N LEU A 27 15.20 21.22 -9.42
CA LEU A 27 15.77 19.97 -9.90
C LEU A 27 14.68 18.91 -10.08
N PRO A 28 14.72 18.13 -11.17
CA PRO A 28 13.74 17.07 -11.38
C PRO A 28 13.87 15.99 -10.30
N LEU A 29 12.73 15.58 -9.74
CA LEU A 29 12.68 14.49 -8.76
C LEU A 29 12.93 13.16 -9.47
N LEU A 30 14.03 12.48 -9.13
CA LEU A 30 14.34 11.15 -9.66
C LEU A 30 14.43 10.13 -8.53
N ARG A 31 13.46 9.22 -8.47
CA ARG A 31 13.44 8.12 -7.49
C ARG A 31 13.73 6.79 -8.18
N LYS A 32 14.72 6.06 -7.67
CA LYS A 32 15.07 4.71 -8.14
C LYS A 32 14.36 3.64 -7.33
N CYS A 33 14.18 2.46 -7.93
CA CYS A 33 13.66 1.31 -7.21
C CYS A 33 14.69 0.80 -6.20
N ASN A 34 14.32 0.68 -4.92
CA ASN A 34 15.22 0.20 -3.85
C ASN A 34 15.21 -1.33 -3.70
N ALA A 35 14.25 -2.02 -4.32
CA ALA A 35 14.15 -3.48 -4.29
C ALA A 35 15.00 -4.10 -5.41
N ALA A 36 15.48 -5.33 -5.19
CA ALA A 36 16.28 -6.05 -6.17
C ALA A 36 15.42 -6.45 -7.38
N ILE A 37 15.73 -5.89 -8.56
CA ILE A 37 15.03 -6.19 -9.80
C ILE A 37 15.66 -7.43 -10.46
N PRO A 38 14.86 -8.41 -10.91
CA PRO A 38 15.35 -9.56 -11.67
C PRO A 38 16.11 -9.13 -12.93
N ALA A 39 17.23 -9.77 -13.25
CA ALA A 39 18.11 -9.37 -14.34
C ALA A 39 17.49 -9.37 -15.75
N HIS A 40 16.35 -10.05 -15.93
CA HIS A 40 15.63 -10.14 -17.21
C HIS A 40 14.52 -9.09 -17.35
N LEU A 41 14.26 -8.30 -16.30
CA LEU A 41 13.22 -7.28 -16.28
C LEU A 41 13.83 -5.90 -16.09
N SER A 42 13.21 -4.89 -16.70
CA SER A 42 13.55 -3.48 -16.49
C SER A 42 12.54 -2.82 -15.54
N PRO A 43 12.98 -1.88 -14.69
CA PRO A 43 12.06 -1.06 -13.90
C PRO A 43 11.08 -0.31 -14.79
N VAL A 44 9.86 -0.14 -14.28
CA VAL A 44 8.81 0.65 -14.95
C VAL A 44 8.95 2.11 -14.52
N GLN A 45 8.92 3.05 -15.45
CA GLN A 45 9.00 4.48 -15.14
C GLN A 45 7.63 5.14 -15.19
N THR A 46 7.33 6.00 -14.21
CA THR A 46 6.12 6.82 -14.20
C THR A 46 6.41 8.26 -13.76
N TRP A 47 5.55 9.18 -14.18
CA TRP A 47 5.57 10.58 -13.76
C TRP A 47 5.21 10.71 -12.28
N VAL A 48 5.91 11.62 -11.61
CA VAL A 48 5.59 12.08 -10.25
C VAL A 48 4.90 13.42 -10.36
N GLU A 49 3.69 13.52 -9.84
CA GLU A 49 2.85 14.71 -9.89
C GLU A 49 2.68 15.30 -8.48
N THR A 50 2.29 16.58 -8.43
CA THR A 50 1.93 17.26 -7.18
C THR A 50 0.44 17.55 -7.15
N LEU A 51 -0.12 17.63 -5.94
CA LEU A 51 -1.53 18.01 -5.72
C LEU A 51 -1.70 19.50 -5.37
N GLU A 52 -0.62 20.29 -5.44
CA GLU A 52 -0.64 21.72 -5.09
C GLU A 52 -1.49 22.58 -6.04
N GLY A 53 -1.63 22.16 -7.30
CA GLY A 53 -2.42 22.88 -8.30
C GLY A 53 -2.97 21.95 -9.37
N GLN A 54 -4.14 22.31 -9.91
CA GLN A 54 -4.87 21.53 -10.91
C GLN A 54 -4.11 21.38 -12.24
N ASP A 55 -3.31 22.39 -12.62
CA ASP A 55 -2.49 22.40 -13.84
C ASP A 55 -0.99 22.23 -13.54
N SER A 56 -0.67 21.59 -12.42
CA SER A 56 0.72 21.39 -12.02
C SER A 56 1.46 20.48 -13.01
N GLN A 57 2.69 20.86 -13.35
CA GLN A 57 3.54 20.05 -14.22
C GLN A 57 4.13 18.88 -13.42
N PRO A 58 4.43 17.74 -14.07
CA PRO A 58 5.08 16.64 -13.40
C PRO A 58 6.43 17.08 -12.83
N LEU A 59 6.65 16.79 -11.54
CA LEU A 59 7.86 17.14 -10.79
C LEU A 59 9.08 16.28 -11.19
N GLY A 60 8.83 15.10 -11.77
CA GLY A 60 9.90 14.22 -12.21
C GLY A 60 9.46 12.79 -12.51
N LEU A 61 10.39 11.84 -12.36
CA LEU A 61 10.21 10.43 -12.70
C LEU A 61 10.53 9.51 -11.51
N THR A 62 9.76 8.44 -11.38
CA THR A 62 10.05 7.36 -10.43
C THR A 62 10.08 6.01 -11.12
N GLU A 63 11.00 5.18 -10.68
CA GLU A 63 11.12 3.77 -11.06
C GLU A 63 10.30 2.89 -10.10
N LEU A 64 9.50 2.01 -10.68
CA LEU A 64 8.63 1.05 -10.01
C LEU A 64 9.12 -0.38 -10.29
N HIS A 65 8.88 -1.27 -9.33
CA HIS A 65 9.28 -2.67 -9.45
C HIS A 65 8.40 -3.42 -10.47
N PRO A 66 8.99 -4.13 -11.45
CA PRO A 66 8.21 -4.78 -12.50
C PRO A 66 7.30 -5.90 -11.98
N ASP A 67 7.74 -6.68 -10.98
CA ASP A 67 6.91 -7.77 -10.42
C ASP A 67 5.70 -7.29 -9.61
N VAL A 68 5.55 -5.98 -9.40
CA VAL A 68 4.37 -5.41 -8.74
C VAL A 68 3.51 -4.65 -9.75
N PHE A 69 4.15 -3.85 -10.59
CA PHE A 69 3.47 -2.88 -11.45
C PHE A 69 3.40 -3.27 -12.93
N ALA A 70 4.15 -4.27 -13.38
CA ALA A 70 4.14 -4.79 -14.76
C ALA A 70 3.72 -6.26 -14.86
N VAL A 71 3.03 -6.79 -13.83
CA VAL A 71 2.50 -8.15 -13.87
C VAL A 71 1.36 -8.24 -14.88
N ALA A 72 1.27 -9.37 -15.59
CA ALA A 72 0.17 -9.64 -16.49
C ALA A 72 -1.20 -9.49 -15.77
N PRO A 73 -2.17 -8.80 -16.37
CA PRO A 73 -3.45 -8.51 -15.71
C PRO A 73 -4.25 -9.80 -15.48
N ARG A 74 -4.38 -10.19 -14.21
CA ARG A 74 -5.15 -11.37 -13.78
C ARG A 74 -6.54 -11.00 -13.29
N LEU A 75 -7.45 -10.81 -14.25
CA LEU A 75 -8.85 -10.42 -13.99
C LEU A 75 -9.61 -11.46 -13.16
N ASP A 76 -9.24 -12.73 -13.26
CA ASP A 76 -9.79 -13.84 -12.47
C ASP A 76 -9.55 -13.65 -10.97
N ILE A 77 -8.32 -13.28 -10.59
CA ILE A 77 -7.97 -12.97 -9.20
C ILE A 77 -8.70 -11.71 -8.73
N LEU A 78 -8.71 -10.65 -9.53
CA LEU A 78 -9.36 -9.39 -9.17
C LEU A 78 -10.85 -9.59 -8.86
N HIS A 79 -11.55 -10.36 -9.70
CA HIS A 79 -12.96 -10.70 -9.49
C HIS A 79 -13.18 -11.54 -8.22
N ALA A 80 -12.32 -12.53 -7.96
CA ALA A 80 -12.40 -13.34 -6.76
C ALA A 80 -12.17 -12.50 -5.48
N VAL A 81 -11.17 -11.62 -5.49
CA VAL A 81 -10.85 -10.72 -4.37
C VAL A 81 -11.97 -9.72 -4.13
N GLU A 82 -12.54 -9.13 -5.19
CA GLU A 82 -13.68 -8.24 -5.07
C GLU A 82 -14.89 -8.94 -4.43
N THR A 83 -15.22 -10.14 -4.94
CA THR A 83 -16.33 -10.95 -4.41
C THR A 83 -16.11 -11.28 -2.94
N TRP A 84 -14.89 -11.67 -2.57
CA TRP A 84 -14.51 -11.94 -1.19
C TRP A 84 -14.60 -10.69 -0.31
N GLN A 85 -14.04 -9.55 -0.72
CA GLN A 85 -14.07 -8.29 0.03
C GLN A 85 -15.51 -7.80 0.28
N ARG A 86 -16.40 -7.92 -0.71
CA ARG A 86 -17.83 -7.58 -0.58
C ARG A 86 -18.54 -8.49 0.43
N ASN A 87 -18.26 -9.79 0.39
CA ASN A 87 -18.96 -10.78 1.22
C ASN A 87 -18.37 -10.92 2.62
N TYR A 88 -17.09 -10.62 2.83
CA TYR A 88 -16.43 -10.72 4.12
C TYR A 88 -17.15 -9.86 5.17
N LYS A 89 -17.46 -8.60 4.84
CA LYS A 89 -18.18 -7.69 5.75
C LYS A 89 -19.59 -8.20 6.10
N ARG A 90 -20.25 -8.89 5.15
CA ARG A 90 -21.58 -9.45 5.35
C ARG A 90 -21.55 -10.64 6.32
N ILE A 91 -20.55 -11.52 6.20
CA ILE A 91 -20.42 -12.70 7.07
C ILE A 91 -19.96 -12.30 8.47
N VAL A 92 -19.01 -11.36 8.59
CA VAL A 92 -18.52 -10.89 9.89
C VAL A 92 -19.59 -10.07 10.64
N GLY A 93 -20.40 -9.26 9.95
CA GLY A 93 -21.55 -8.59 10.59
C GLY A 93 -22.58 -9.59 11.10
N PHE A 94 -22.89 -10.63 10.32
CA PHE A 94 -23.84 -11.68 10.71
C PHE A 94 -23.34 -12.56 11.87
N LEU A 95 -22.02 -12.78 11.95
CA LEU A 95 -21.39 -13.51 13.06
C LEU A 95 -21.19 -12.65 14.32
N MET A 96 -21.23 -11.31 14.22
CA MET A 96 -21.13 -10.41 15.37
C MET A 96 -22.51 -10.07 15.98
N ASP A 97 -23.62 -10.30 15.27
CA ASP A 97 -24.99 -10.21 15.81
C ASP A 97 -25.44 -11.50 16.53
N GLN A 98 -24.69 -12.60 16.38
CA GLN A 98 -24.96 -13.87 17.07
C GLN A 98 -23.94 -14.00 18.21
N GLU A 99 -24.26 -13.44 19.38
CA GLU A 99 -23.43 -13.58 20.58
C GLU A 99 -23.14 -15.05 20.89
N ASP A 100 -21.93 -15.49 20.57
CA ASP A 100 -21.27 -16.60 21.26
C ASP A 100 -19.78 -16.25 21.37
N PRO A 101 -19.28 -15.79 22.53
CA PRO A 101 -17.96 -15.16 22.68
C PRO A 101 -16.77 -16.14 22.69
N THR A 102 -16.88 -17.29 22.00
CA THR A 102 -15.85 -18.36 22.07
C THR A 102 -15.53 -19.00 20.71
N VAL A 103 -15.63 -18.25 19.61
CA VAL A 103 -15.03 -18.68 18.33
C VAL A 103 -13.99 -17.64 17.92
N THR A 104 -12.90 -17.63 18.66
CA THR A 104 -11.64 -17.11 18.16
C THR A 104 -11.31 -17.85 16.88
N ILE A 105 -11.39 -17.15 15.75
CA ILE A 105 -10.87 -17.64 14.46
C ILE A 105 -9.39 -17.92 14.70
N THR A 106 -9.06 -19.19 14.90
CA THR A 106 -7.69 -19.67 14.96
C THR A 106 -7.16 -19.62 13.54
N CYS A 107 -6.58 -18.47 13.17
CA CYS A 107 -5.68 -18.41 12.03
C CYS A 107 -4.48 -19.30 12.36
N TYR A 108 -4.48 -20.53 11.84
CA TYR A 108 -3.28 -21.36 11.82
C TYR A 108 -2.21 -20.68 10.94
N PRO A 109 -0.91 -20.84 11.29
CA PRO A 109 0.21 -20.16 10.64
C PRO A 109 0.41 -20.52 9.17
#